data_AF-A0A645BL30-F1
#
_entry.id   AF-A0A645BL30-F1
#
_cell.length_a   1.000
_cell.length_b   1.000
_cell.length_c   1.000
_cell.angle_alpha   90.00
_cell.angle_beta   90.00
_cell.angle_gamma   90.00
#
_symmetry.space_group_name_H-M   'P 1'
#
loop_
_entity.id
_entity.type
_entity.pdbx_description
1 polymer ?
#
loop_
_entity_poly.entity_id
_entity_poly.type
_entity_poly.pdbx_seq_one_letter_code
_entity_poly.pdbx_strand_id
1 'polypeptide(L)'
;MERTEQGLIKAIGLIRDLKADFWQNVKVTGEGAGLNQALERALRVIDFIELGELMCIDALQRRESCGGHFRAESRTEDGEALRHDDQFLYVSAWEAAGRDGKPVLHREQLVYNNIELKTRSYK
;
A
#
# COMPACT_ATOMS: atom_id res chain seq x y z
N MET A 1 1.91 -8.24 -11.27
CA MET A 1 0.58 -7.82 -10.78
C MET A 1 0.39 -6.37 -11.20
N GLU A 2 -0.46 -6.12 -12.18
CA GLU A 2 -0.73 -4.79 -12.74
C GLU A 2 -1.68 -4.00 -11.83
N ARG A 3 -1.51 -2.68 -11.79
CA ARG A 3 -2.35 -1.75 -11.02
C ARG A 3 -2.80 -0.61 -11.92
N THR A 4 -4.01 -0.10 -11.68
CA THR A 4 -4.54 1.11 -12.31
C THR A 4 -5.02 2.08 -11.25
N GLU A 5 -5.04 3.38 -11.56
CA GLU A 5 -5.58 4.41 -10.68
C GLU A 5 -7.03 4.09 -10.30
N GLN A 6 -7.87 3.77 -11.28
CA GLN A 6 -9.27 3.41 -11.04
C GLN A 6 -9.40 2.16 -10.17
N GLY A 7 -8.57 1.14 -10.42
CA GLY A 7 -8.56 -0.09 -9.64
C GLY A 7 -8.15 0.15 -8.18
N LEU A 8 -7.14 1.01 -7.96
CA LEU A 8 -6.65 1.37 -6.63
C LEU A 8 -7.68 2.20 -5.86
N ILE A 9 -8.32 3.19 -6.49
CA ILE A 9 -9.40 3.97 -5.87
C ILE A 9 -10.56 3.06 -5.46
N LYS A 10 -10.96 2.13 -6.34
CA LYS A 10 -12.00 1.15 -6.02
C LYS A 10 -11.59 0.25 -4.86
N ALA A 11 -10.37 -0.27 -4.87
CA ALA A 11 -9.87 -1.15 -3.81
C ALA A 11 -9.84 -0.45 -2.44
N ILE A 12 -9.38 0.80 -2.38
CA ILE A 12 -9.38 1.61 -1.13
C ILE A 12 -10.82 1.74 -0.60
N GLY A 13 -11.79 2.04 -1.46
CA GLY A 13 -13.21 2.10 -1.07
C GLY A 13 -13.71 0.79 -0.46
N LEU A 14 -13.49 -0.33 -1.16
CA LEU A 14 -13.90 -1.66 -0.69
C LEU A 14 -13.23 -2.06 0.63
N ILE A 15 -11.96 -1.71 0.83
CA ILE A 15 -11.24 -2.00 2.07
C ILE A 15 -11.81 -1.18 3.23
N ARG A 16 -12.18 0.08 3.00
CA ARG A 16 -12.85 0.93 4.01
C ARG A 16 -14.21 0.39 4.40
N ASP A 17 -15.00 -0.06 3.43
CA ASP A 17 -16.30 -0.71 3.69
C ASP A 17 -16.10 -1.99 4.51
N LEU A 18 -15.10 -2.81 4.16
CA LEU A 18 -14.75 -4.02 4.91
C LEU A 18 -14.26 -3.71 6.34
N LYS A 19 -13.49 -2.62 6.53
CA LYS A 19 -13.06 -2.14 7.84
C LYS A 19 -14.25 -1.74 8.71
N ALA A 20 -15.21 -1.02 8.12
CA ALA A 20 -16.43 -0.61 8.81
C ALA A 20 -17.28 -1.83 9.22
N ASP A 21 -17.44 -2.79 8.30
CA ASP A 21 -18.16 -4.04 8.57
C ASP A 21 -17.49 -4.87 9.68
N PHE A 22 -16.15 -4.97 9.67
CA PHE A 22 -15.40 -5.62 10.75
C PHE A 22 -15.75 -5.03 12.10
N TRP A 23 -15.66 -3.71 12.27
CA TRP A 23 -15.95 -3.06 13.55
C TRP A 23 -17.42 -3.15 13.96
N GLN A 24 -18.34 -3.20 13.01
CA GLN A 24 -19.76 -3.31 13.28
C GLN A 24 -20.18 -4.74 13.64
N ASN A 25 -19.62 -5.75 12.98
CA ASN A 25 -20.20 -7.08 12.93
C ASN A 25 -19.27 -8.21 13.41
N VAL A 26 -17.99 -7.94 13.71
CA VAL A 26 -17.08 -8.99 14.18
C VAL A 26 -17.59 -9.64 15.48
N LYS A 27 -17.60 -10.97 15.50
CA LYS A 27 -17.93 -11.76 16.69
C LYS A 27 -16.70 -12.52 17.15
N VAL A 28 -16.20 -12.17 18.33
CA VAL A 28 -15.08 -12.85 18.97
C VAL A 28 -15.63 -13.76 20.06
N THR A 29 -15.38 -15.06 19.92
CA THR A 29 -15.81 -16.06 20.91
C THR A 29 -14.71 -16.33 21.94
N GLY A 30 -15.03 -17.02 23.02
CA GLY A 30 -14.12 -17.32 24.13
C GLY A 30 -14.26 -16.36 25.31
N GLU A 31 -13.56 -16.66 26.40
CA GLU A 31 -13.65 -15.96 27.69
C GLU A 31 -12.30 -15.36 28.10
N GLY A 32 -12.32 -14.37 28.99
CA GLY A 32 -11.12 -13.66 29.46
C GLY A 32 -10.29 -14.36 30.55
N ALA A 33 -10.68 -15.56 30.97
CA ALA A 33 -9.98 -16.32 32.02
C ALA A 33 -8.65 -16.95 31.55
N GLY A 34 -8.31 -16.81 30.26
CA GLY A 34 -7.08 -17.33 29.67
C GLY A 34 -6.79 -16.71 28.30
N LEU A 35 -5.80 -17.27 27.60
CA LEU A 35 -5.42 -16.80 26.27
C LEU A 35 -6.55 -17.04 25.27
N ASN A 36 -7.09 -15.96 24.68
CA ASN A 36 -8.13 -16.05 23.67
C ASN A 36 -7.55 -15.92 22.25
N GLN A 37 -7.27 -17.06 21.61
CA GLN A 37 -6.77 -17.07 20.22
C GLN A 37 -7.78 -16.50 19.21
N ALA A 38 -9.09 -16.55 19.48
CA ALA A 38 -10.07 -15.95 18.59
C ALA A 38 -9.94 -14.42 18.58
N LEU A 39 -9.65 -13.82 19.74
CA LEU A 39 -9.35 -12.39 19.85
C LEU A 39 -8.06 -12.04 19.11
N GLU A 40 -6.99 -12.81 19.28
CA GLU A 40 -5.72 -12.57 18.56
C GLU A 40 -5.90 -12.61 17.04
N ARG A 41 -6.66 -13.58 16.53
CA ARG A 41 -6.94 -13.70 15.10
C ARG A 41 -7.79 -12.54 14.60
N ALA A 42 -8.81 -12.12 15.36
CA ALA A 42 -9.62 -10.96 15.01
C ALA A 42 -8.75 -9.69 14.93
N LEU A 43 -7.88 -9.47 15.92
CA LEU A 43 -6.95 -8.33 15.91
C LEU A 43 -5.98 -8.39 14.73
N ARG A 44 -5.50 -9.59 14.37
CA ARG A 44 -4.64 -9.76 13.19
C ARG A 44 -5.37 -9.45 11.87
N VAL A 45 -6.64 -9.80 11.78
CA VAL A 45 -7.46 -9.49 10.59
C VAL A 45 -7.60 -7.99 10.41
N ILE A 46 -7.87 -7.23 11.48
CA ILE A 46 -7.95 -5.77 11.36
C ILE A 46 -6.59 -5.15 11.03
N ASP A 47 -5.48 -5.65 11.58
CA ASP A 47 -4.12 -5.21 11.18
C ASP A 47 -3.89 -5.38 9.66
N PHE A 48 -4.33 -6.51 9.09
CA PHE A 48 -4.20 -6.77 7.65
C PHE A 48 -5.10 -5.87 6.80
N ILE A 49 -6.31 -5.56 7.28
CA ILE A 49 -7.21 -4.62 6.60
C ILE A 49 -6.57 -3.23 6.55
N GLU A 50 -6.02 -2.76 7.68
CA GLU A 50 -5.37 -1.44 7.76
C GLU A 50 -4.08 -1.37 6.93
N LEU A 51 -3.23 -2.40 7.01
CA LEU A 51 -2.04 -2.50 6.17
C LEU A 51 -2.41 -2.57 4.68
N GLY A 52 -3.44 -3.33 4.33
CA GLY A 52 -3.93 -3.44 2.95
C GLY A 52 -4.40 -2.10 2.39
N GLU A 53 -5.13 -1.31 3.18
CA GLU A 53 -5.52 0.05 2.79
C GLU A 53 -4.29 0.92 2.53
N LEU A 54 -3.33 0.91 3.46
CA LEU A 54 -2.11 1.71 3.34
C LEU A 54 -1.28 1.32 2.11
N MET A 55 -1.18 0.03 1.80
CA MET A 55 -0.52 -0.46 0.59
C MET A 55 -1.20 0.05 -0.68
N CYS A 56 -2.54 0.11 -0.72
CA CYS A 56 -3.26 0.68 -1.85
C CYS A 56 -3.11 2.20 -1.94
N ILE A 57 -3.08 2.92 -0.81
CA ILE A 57 -2.83 4.37 -0.75
C ILE A 57 -1.43 4.69 -1.27
N ASP A 58 -0.39 3.98 -0.82
CA ASP A 58 0.98 4.15 -1.32
C ASP A 58 1.07 3.86 -2.81
N ALA A 59 0.47 2.75 -3.25
CA ALA A 59 0.44 2.39 -4.67
C ALA A 59 -0.30 3.41 -5.55
N LEU A 60 -1.35 4.05 -5.03
CA LEU A 60 -2.10 5.11 -5.72
C LEU A 60 -1.23 6.38 -5.83
N GLN A 61 -0.58 6.73 -4.73
CA GLN A 61 0.29 7.90 -4.64
C GLN A 61 1.53 7.78 -5.55
N ARG A 62 2.11 6.58 -5.67
CA ARG A 62 3.25 6.28 -6.54
C ARG A 62 2.79 6.02 -7.98
N ARG A 63 2.77 7.08 -8.80
CA ARG A 63 2.29 7.08 -10.19
C ARG A 63 3.41 6.78 -11.20
N GLU A 64 4.18 5.74 -10.93
CA GLU A 64 5.22 5.22 -11.82
C GLU A 64 5.20 3.69 -11.82
N SER A 65 5.99 3.07 -12.71
CA SER A 65 6.35 1.65 -12.58
C SER A 65 7.82 1.50 -12.21
N CYS A 66 8.08 0.87 -11.06
CA CYS A 66 9.42 0.58 -10.57
C CYS A 66 9.44 -0.77 -9.81
N GLY A 67 10.25 -1.72 -10.28
CA GLY A 67 10.36 -3.04 -9.66
C GLY A 67 9.05 -3.81 -9.66
N GLY A 68 8.59 -4.27 -8.47
CA GLY A 68 7.31 -4.99 -8.32
C GLY A 68 6.07 -4.09 -8.31
N HIS A 69 6.25 -2.76 -8.29
CA HIS A 69 5.19 -1.79 -8.44
C HIS A 69 5.02 -1.46 -9.92
N PHE A 70 3.92 -1.91 -10.52
CA PHE A 70 3.63 -1.73 -11.94
C PHE A 70 2.27 -1.05 -12.10
N ARG A 71 2.29 0.16 -12.64
CA ARG A 71 1.15 0.99 -13.01
C ARG A 71 0.93 0.88 -14.51
N ALA A 72 -0.25 0.43 -14.92
CA ALA A 72 -0.57 0.28 -16.35
C ALA A 72 -0.46 1.63 -17.10
N GLU A 73 -0.69 2.74 -16.38
CA GLU A 73 -0.56 4.09 -16.91
C GLU A 73 0.89 4.56 -17.07
N SER A 74 1.87 3.84 -16.51
CA SER A 74 3.28 4.19 -16.53
C SER A 74 4.11 3.01 -17.03
N ARG A 75 4.07 2.82 -18.35
CA ARG A 75 4.83 1.79 -19.06
C ARG A 75 5.32 2.32 -20.40
N THR A 76 6.37 1.73 -20.93
CA THR A 76 6.86 2.05 -22.28
C THR A 76 5.88 1.53 -23.34
N GLU A 77 6.08 1.92 -24.60
CA GLU A 77 5.31 1.38 -25.73
C GLU A 77 5.43 -0.15 -25.84
N ASP A 78 6.57 -0.70 -25.43
CA ASP A 78 6.85 -2.12 -25.38
C ASP A 78 6.25 -2.84 -24.15
N GLY A 79 5.59 -2.11 -23.25
CA GLY A 79 4.96 -2.64 -22.03
C GLY A 79 5.90 -2.83 -20.83
N GLU A 80 7.15 -2.37 -20.92
CA GLU A 80 8.12 -2.40 -19.80
C GLU A 80 7.82 -1.32 -18.77
N ALA A 81 8.31 -1.51 -17.54
CA ALA A 81 8.15 -0.54 -16.47
C ALA A 81 8.78 0.82 -16.82
N LEU A 82 7.98 1.90 -16.77
CA LEU A 82 8.47 3.27 -16.94
C LEU A 82 8.63 3.93 -15.56
N ARG A 83 9.85 4.31 -15.22
CA ARG A 83 10.16 5.05 -14.00
C ARG A 83 10.02 6.55 -14.21
N HIS A 84 9.71 7.26 -13.13
CA HIS A 84 9.63 8.72 -13.10
C HIS A 84 10.55 9.23 -11.98
N ASP A 85 11.87 9.06 -12.19
CA ASP A 85 12.89 9.36 -11.18
C ASP A 85 12.93 10.84 -10.77
N ASP A 86 12.46 11.76 -11.63
CA ASP A 86 12.27 13.18 -11.31
C ASP A 86 11.25 13.41 -10.18
N GLN A 87 10.32 12.48 -10.00
CA GLN A 87 9.19 12.60 -9.08
C GLN A 87 9.22 11.59 -7.93
N PHE A 88 9.76 10.39 -8.15
CA PHE A 88 9.57 9.25 -7.24
C PHE A 88 10.86 8.60 -6.75
N LEU A 89 12.00 9.26 -6.93
CA LEU A 89 13.30 8.84 -6.41
C LEU A 89 13.43 9.04 -4.88
N TYR A 90 12.54 8.40 -4.15
CA TYR A 90 12.50 8.40 -2.69
C TYR A 90 11.88 7.11 -2.14
N VAL A 91 12.20 6.82 -0.89
CA VAL A 91 11.50 5.83 -0.07
C VAL A 91 10.28 6.48 0.58
N SER A 92 9.12 5.84 0.44
CA SER A 92 7.90 6.25 1.15
C SER A 92 7.94 5.70 2.57
N ALA A 93 7.78 6.56 3.57
CA ALA A 93 7.48 6.16 4.95
C ALA A 93 6.15 6.77 5.36
N TRP A 94 5.23 5.97 5.89
CA TRP A 94 3.89 6.42 6.23
C TRP A 94 3.68 6.44 7.74
N GLU A 95 3.35 7.62 8.27
CA GLU A 95 3.00 7.80 9.68
C GLU A 95 1.49 7.61 9.87
N ALA A 96 1.11 6.86 10.91
CA ALA A 96 -0.27 6.69 11.31
C ALA A 96 -0.77 7.96 12.03
N ALA A 97 -1.86 8.57 11.55
CA ALA A 97 -2.41 9.80 12.10
C ALA A 97 -3.58 9.57 13.09
N GLY A 98 -3.58 8.44 13.80
CA GLY A 98 -4.68 8.02 14.67
C GLY A 98 -5.85 7.38 13.92
N ARG A 99 -6.91 7.02 14.66
CA ARG A 99 -8.00 6.12 14.20
C ARG A 99 -8.73 6.61 12.95
N ASP A 100 -8.94 7.91 12.82
CA ASP A 100 -9.68 8.55 11.72
C ASP A 100 -8.80 9.50 10.89
N GLY A 101 -7.51 9.57 11.20
CA GLY A 101 -6.57 10.42 10.49
C GLY A 101 -6.13 9.80 9.17
N LYS A 102 -5.86 10.65 8.17
CA LYS A 102 -5.22 10.20 6.94
C LYS A 102 -3.73 9.95 7.20
N PRO A 103 -3.15 8.84 6.72
CA PRO A 103 -1.73 8.57 6.92
C PRO A 103 -0.90 9.67 6.27
N VAL A 104 0.21 10.05 6.91
CA VAL A 104 1.09 11.13 6.46
C VAL A 104 2.29 10.54 5.75
N LEU A 105 2.53 10.97 4.51
CA LEU A 105 3.69 10.53 3.74
C LEU A 105 4.92 11.36 4.09
N HIS A 106 5.92 10.68 4.62
CA HIS A 106 7.30 11.14 4.72
C HIS A 106 8.11 10.59 3.54
N ARG A 107 8.92 11.46 2.92
CA ARG A 107 9.74 11.10 1.75
C ARG A 107 11.20 11.22 2.09
N GLU A 108 11.91 10.10 2.04
CA GLU A 108 13.37 10.09 2.15
C GLU A 108 13.98 10.01 0.76
N GLN A 109 14.63 11.08 0.32
CA GLN A 109 15.21 11.18 -1.03
C GLN A 109 16.38 10.19 -1.18
N LEU A 110 16.40 9.47 -2.30
CA LEU A 110 17.50 8.57 -2.63
C LEU A 110 18.57 9.33 -3.43
N VAL A 111 19.75 9.51 -2.83
CA VAL A 111 20.89 10.19 -3.46
C VAL A 111 21.95 9.18 -3.86
N TYR A 112 22.21 9.06 -5.16
CA TYR A 112 23.21 8.15 -5.72
C TYR A 112 24.47 8.93 -6.12
N ASN A 113 25.57 8.70 -5.41
CA ASN A 113 26.85 9.42 -5.66
C ASN A 113 27.85 8.63 -6.52
N ASN A 114 27.72 7.30 -6.52
CA ASN A 114 28.75 6.40 -7.08
C ASN A 114 28.26 5.62 -8.31
N ILE A 115 27.01 5.81 -8.71
CA ILE A 115 26.42 5.12 -9.85
C ILE A 115 25.41 6.02 -10.55
N GLU A 116 25.40 5.95 -11.87
CA GLU A 116 24.38 6.60 -12.70
C GLU A 116 23.10 5.76 -12.72
N LEU A 117 21.95 6.40 -12.53
CA LEU A 117 20.65 5.75 -12.63
C LEU A 117 20.38 5.34 -14.08
N LYS A 118 19.98 4.08 -14.27
CA LYS A 118 19.57 3.54 -15.57
C LYS A 118 18.27 2.77 -15.44
N THR A 119 17.40 2.93 -16.44
CA THR A 119 16.20 2.11 -16.56
C THR A 119 16.60 0.68 -16.93
N ARG A 120 16.08 -0.29 -16.19
CA ARG A 120 16.33 -1.72 -16.44
C ARG A 120 15.45 -2.19 -17.60
N SER A 121 16.06 -2.83 -18.60
CA SER A 121 15.39 -3.56 -19.68
C SER A 121 15.66 -5.06 -19.53
N TYR A 122 14.66 -5.89 -19.85
CA TYR A 122 14.81 -7.35 -19.92
C TYR A 122 14.95 -7.87 -21.36
N LYS A 123 14.88 -6.98 -22.35
CA LYS A 123 15.34 -7.26 -23.71
C LYS A 123 16.86 -7.37 -23.76
#